data_AF-A0A8S1SKU4-F1
#
_entry.id   AF-A0A8S1SKU4-F1
#
_cell.length_a   1.000
_cell.length_b   1.000
_cell.length_c   1.000
_cell.angle_alpha   90.00
_cell.angle_beta   90.00
_cell.angle_gamma   90.00
#
_symmetry.space_group_name_H-M   'P 1'
#
loop_
_entity.id
_entity.type
_entity.pdbx_description
1 polymer ?
#
loop_
_entity_poly.entity_id
_entity_poly.type
_entity_poly.pdbx_seq_one_letter_code
_entity_poly.pdbx_strand_id
1 'polypeptide(L)'
;MSRYPQVFLDFQIGTQAAGRVIFELFNDVTPKTAENFRGLCTGEYGNVGMARKTKKLHYLNTNVFRIADNMLIQGGDIINNDGTGGASIYGQTFVDENFSRRHACAGLLSMANRGRNTNNSQFFITLKPCPHLDGKHVVFGQVIDGIEVIKRVGQVPVDMQDRPRIPVIIINCGEVSESKNWLICDPFKKEIMEEIHRDRLKALYGQDYLDELDKEEEQKLQALNPEKIKQQSQENQEDKKGQLLVEGLLKKSTEEQEQEDDSQEGLEQFEGKNFMTQKHKERYLGLKKKIQQSKVLNDKAVLNEERQNTDAQYDKYVRKRRYLLKKEAEKKELEFKQIDEDKDYLNRLTIKHDEEQERKKEYFGWDVFNEDAVYNAYKKRCTTLAKDEGKYKQQMESNQEFVPTNEALERLSSDITKQQERRKEFSRRRRFNEDQPVTYINERNRIFNKKLERFFGDYAADIKANLERGTAS
;
A
#
# COMPACT_ATOMS: atom_id res chain seq x y z
N MET A 1 15.19 17.48 -18.97
CA MET A 1 13.83 18.04 -19.04
C MET A 1 13.13 17.72 -17.74
N SER A 2 12.44 18.66 -17.10
CA SER A 2 11.64 18.35 -15.91
C SER A 2 10.60 17.29 -16.29
N ARG A 3 10.39 16.32 -15.41
CA ARG A 3 9.41 15.23 -15.59
C ARG A 3 7.98 15.70 -15.36
N TYR A 4 7.81 16.89 -14.79
CA TYR A 4 6.53 17.43 -14.31
C TYR A 4 6.01 18.56 -15.21
N PRO A 5 4.69 18.61 -15.50
CA PRO A 5 4.09 19.72 -16.23
C PRO A 5 4.32 21.04 -15.50
N GLN A 6 4.72 22.06 -16.25
CA GLN A 6 4.93 23.40 -15.73
C GLN A 6 3.91 24.36 -16.32
N VAL A 7 3.24 25.11 -15.45
CA VAL A 7 2.22 26.09 -15.85
C VAL A 7 2.55 27.45 -15.26
N PHE A 8 2.08 28.52 -15.87
CA PHE A 8 2.31 29.87 -15.38
C PHE A 8 1.01 30.64 -15.17
N LEU A 9 1.03 31.55 -14.20
CA LEU A 9 0.00 32.56 -13.95
C LEU A 9 0.67 33.94 -13.88
N ASP A 10 0.17 34.89 -14.66
CA ASP A 10 0.59 36.29 -14.60
C ASP A 10 -0.40 37.07 -13.73
N PHE A 11 0.09 37.65 -12.63
CA PHE A 11 -0.73 38.40 -11.68
C PHE A 11 -0.64 39.92 -11.94
N GLN A 12 -1.76 40.60 -11.73
CA GLN A 12 -1.86 42.07 -11.71
C GLN A 12 -2.49 42.51 -10.39
N ILE A 13 -1.91 43.52 -9.73
CA ILE A 13 -2.45 44.15 -8.51
C ILE A 13 -2.92 45.55 -8.89
N GLY A 14 -4.23 45.78 -8.86
CA GLY A 14 -4.84 47.04 -9.31
C GLY A 14 -4.56 47.28 -10.79
N THR A 15 -3.79 48.32 -11.11
CA THR A 15 -3.38 48.65 -12.48
C THR A 15 -1.95 48.19 -12.81
N GLN A 16 -1.20 47.68 -11.83
CA GLN A 16 0.22 47.33 -12.00
C GLN A 16 0.39 45.81 -12.18
N ALA A 17 1.15 45.40 -13.19
CA ALA A 17 1.54 44.00 -13.36
C ALA A 17 2.46 43.59 -12.20
N ALA A 18 2.06 42.57 -11.44
CA ALA A 18 2.82 42.09 -10.29
C ALA A 18 3.96 41.15 -10.71
N GLY A 19 3.74 40.36 -11.76
CA GLY A 19 4.73 39.46 -12.36
C GLY A 19 4.17 38.07 -12.69
N ARG A 20 5.03 37.25 -13.29
CA ARG A 20 4.76 35.84 -13.62
C ARG A 20 5.12 34.93 -12.46
N VAL A 21 4.28 33.94 -12.21
CA VAL A 21 4.55 32.84 -11.28
C VAL A 21 4.47 31.54 -12.03
N ILE A 22 5.48 30.69 -11.87
CA ILE A 22 5.56 29.39 -12.54
C ILE A 22 5.40 28.30 -11.49
N PHE A 23 4.51 27.36 -11.78
CA PHE A 23 4.18 26.23 -10.94
C PHE A 23 4.63 24.94 -11.60
N GLU A 24 5.13 24.02 -10.80
CA GLU A 24 5.36 22.63 -11.15
C GLU A 24 4.25 21.76 -10.56
N LEU A 25 3.65 20.91 -11.38
CA LEU A 25 2.50 20.08 -10.98
C LEU A 25 2.92 18.63 -10.72
N PHE A 26 2.49 18.08 -9.58
CA PHE A 26 2.82 16.72 -9.13
C PHE A 26 1.93 15.68 -9.82
N ASN A 27 2.16 15.44 -11.11
CA ASN A 27 1.43 14.45 -11.89
C ASN A 27 1.69 12.99 -11.48
N ASP A 28 2.75 12.74 -10.71
CA ASP A 28 3.13 11.43 -10.18
C ASP A 28 2.27 11.00 -8.99
N VAL A 29 1.93 11.95 -8.12
CA VAL A 29 1.15 11.71 -6.90
C VAL A 29 -0.33 12.02 -7.11
N THR A 30 -0.64 13.09 -7.84
CA THR A 30 -2.00 13.60 -8.05
C THR A 30 -2.26 13.91 -9.54
N PRO A 31 -2.26 12.89 -10.42
CA PRO A 31 -2.42 13.10 -11.86
C PRO A 31 -3.74 13.78 -12.23
N LYS A 32 -4.87 13.41 -11.62
CA LYS A 32 -6.17 14.01 -11.98
C LYS A 32 -6.26 15.46 -11.53
N THR A 33 -5.74 15.75 -10.34
CA THR A 33 -5.76 17.11 -9.76
C THR A 33 -4.81 18.04 -10.53
N ALA A 34 -3.62 17.55 -10.85
CA ALA A 34 -2.65 18.25 -11.69
C ALA A 34 -3.23 18.55 -13.08
N GLU A 35 -3.87 17.56 -13.71
CA GLU A 35 -4.47 17.72 -15.04
C GLU A 35 -5.65 18.71 -15.04
N ASN A 36 -6.45 18.71 -13.98
CA ASN A 36 -7.51 19.72 -13.81
C ASN A 36 -6.94 21.14 -13.80
N PHE A 37 -5.89 21.38 -13.03
CA PHE A 37 -5.27 22.70 -12.96
C PHE A 37 -4.59 23.09 -14.28
N ARG A 38 -3.86 22.15 -14.92
CA ARG A 38 -3.23 22.37 -16.23
C ARG A 38 -4.28 22.73 -17.29
N GLY A 39 -5.35 21.96 -17.39
CA GLY A 39 -6.46 22.19 -18.32
C GLY A 39 -7.17 23.51 -18.09
N LEU A 40 -7.27 23.99 -16.84
CA LEU A 40 -7.81 25.31 -16.50
C LEU A 40 -6.83 26.47 -16.77
N CYS A 41 -5.52 26.21 -16.79
CA CYS A 41 -4.51 27.16 -17.23
C CYS A 41 -4.53 27.35 -18.75
N THR A 42 -4.64 26.28 -19.54
CA THR A 42 -4.65 26.32 -21.01
C THR A 42 -6.03 26.65 -21.59
N GLY A 43 -7.09 26.23 -20.90
CA GLY A 43 -8.47 26.33 -21.35
C GLY A 43 -8.80 25.56 -22.61
N GLU A 44 -8.11 24.45 -22.85
CA GLU A 44 -8.33 23.54 -23.98
C GLU A 44 -9.65 22.76 -23.89
N TYR A 45 -10.18 22.57 -22.67
CA TYR A 45 -11.41 21.82 -22.41
C TYR A 45 -12.71 22.59 -22.72
N GLY A 46 -12.60 23.76 -23.37
CA GLY A 46 -13.76 24.51 -23.85
C GLY A 46 -14.56 25.18 -22.73
N ASN A 47 -15.89 25.01 -22.77
CA ASN A 47 -16.82 25.71 -21.89
C ASN A 47 -17.56 24.75 -20.95
N VAL A 48 -17.85 25.21 -19.73
CA VAL A 48 -18.74 24.50 -18.81
C VAL A 48 -20.17 24.64 -19.28
N GLY A 49 -20.81 23.51 -19.61
CA GLY A 49 -22.26 23.41 -19.75
C GLY A 49 -22.93 23.27 -18.39
N MET A 50 -23.07 24.36 -17.63
CA MET A 50 -23.93 24.38 -16.43
C MET A 50 -25.19 25.18 -16.69
N ALA A 51 -26.31 24.64 -16.21
CA ALA A 51 -27.71 24.95 -16.55
C ALA A 51 -28.14 26.44 -16.42
N ARG A 52 -27.57 27.35 -17.22
CA ARG A 52 -28.00 28.71 -17.63
C ARG A 52 -26.85 29.64 -18.02
N LYS A 53 -25.56 29.28 -17.86
CA LYS A 53 -24.41 30.13 -18.21
C LYS A 53 -23.28 29.32 -18.85
N THR A 54 -22.89 29.69 -20.06
CA THR A 54 -21.73 29.15 -20.76
C THR A 54 -20.50 29.98 -20.38
N LYS A 55 -19.65 29.46 -19.51
CA LYS A 55 -18.35 30.09 -19.15
C LYS A 55 -17.19 29.19 -19.55
N LYS A 56 -16.11 29.81 -20.03
CA LYS A 56 -14.89 29.10 -20.44
C LYS A 56 -14.21 28.48 -19.21
N LEU A 57 -13.77 27.23 -19.33
CA LEU A 57 -12.94 26.55 -18.33
C LEU A 57 -11.52 27.14 -18.36
N HIS A 58 -11.33 28.35 -17.80
CA HIS A 58 -10.05 29.06 -17.91
C HIS A 58 -9.83 29.99 -16.72
N TYR A 59 -8.61 30.05 -16.19
CA TYR A 59 -8.22 30.98 -15.13
C TYR A 59 -8.00 32.44 -15.58
N LEU A 60 -8.08 32.70 -16.88
CA LEU A 60 -7.87 34.04 -17.44
C LEU A 60 -8.98 34.98 -16.93
N ASN A 61 -8.57 36.15 -16.44
CA ASN A 61 -9.46 37.16 -15.85
C ASN A 61 -10.23 36.67 -14.63
N THR A 62 -9.64 35.75 -13.87
CA THR A 62 -10.16 35.37 -12.54
C THR A 62 -9.47 36.14 -11.43
N ASN A 63 -10.21 36.40 -10.36
CA ASN A 63 -9.72 37.18 -9.23
C ASN A 63 -9.17 36.26 -8.12
N VAL A 64 -8.14 36.75 -7.42
CA VAL A 64 -7.82 36.27 -6.07
C VAL A 64 -8.83 36.94 -5.14
N PHE A 65 -9.86 36.19 -4.75
CA PHE A 65 -10.98 36.74 -3.98
C PHE A 65 -10.74 36.69 -2.47
N ARG A 66 -9.76 35.92 -2.00
CA ARG A 66 -9.44 35.79 -0.57
C ARG A 66 -7.94 35.75 -0.32
N ILE A 67 -7.47 36.56 0.61
CA ILE A 67 -6.10 36.61 1.10
C ILE A 67 -6.19 36.52 2.63
N ALA A 68 -5.82 35.36 3.18
CA ALA A 68 -5.86 35.15 4.62
C ALA A 68 -4.52 35.59 5.23
N ASP A 69 -4.58 36.50 6.21
CA ASP A 69 -3.45 37.22 6.84
C ASP A 69 -2.13 36.43 6.90
N ASN A 70 -1.28 36.61 5.89
CA ASN A 70 0.03 35.96 5.74
C ASN A 70 0.03 34.42 5.82
N MET A 71 -1.11 33.77 5.58
CA MET A 71 -1.25 32.32 5.63
C MET A 71 -1.35 31.72 4.22
N LEU A 72 -2.30 32.20 3.40
CA LEU A 72 -2.52 31.72 2.04
C LEU A 72 -3.24 32.75 1.18
N ILE A 73 -3.12 32.61 -0.13
CA ILE A 73 -3.93 33.33 -1.12
C ILE A 73 -4.82 32.33 -1.86
N GLN A 74 -6.09 32.67 -2.07
CA GLN A 74 -7.07 31.78 -2.69
C GLN A 74 -7.72 32.44 -3.91
N GLY A 75 -7.79 31.69 -5.00
CA GLY A 75 -8.34 32.12 -6.28
C GLY A 75 -8.98 30.96 -7.05
N GLY A 76 -9.20 31.17 -8.35
CA GLY A 76 -9.68 30.11 -9.24
C GLY A 76 -11.19 29.91 -9.27
N ASP A 77 -11.99 30.87 -8.81
CA ASP A 77 -13.44 30.85 -9.06
C ASP A 77 -13.76 31.36 -10.46
N ILE A 78 -13.73 30.47 -11.45
CA ILE A 78 -13.99 30.77 -12.86
C ILE A 78 -15.45 31.20 -13.14
N ILE A 79 -16.39 30.93 -12.23
CA ILE A 79 -17.83 31.14 -12.48
C ILE A 79 -18.31 32.48 -11.92
N ASN A 80 -18.08 32.74 -10.64
CA ASN A 80 -18.62 33.94 -9.97
C ASN A 80 -17.53 34.97 -9.63
N ASN A 81 -16.25 34.60 -9.69
CA ASN A 81 -15.11 35.47 -9.32
C ASN A 81 -15.16 36.02 -7.88
N ASP A 82 -15.93 35.39 -6.97
CA ASP A 82 -16.13 35.83 -5.58
C ASP A 82 -15.92 34.71 -4.55
N GLY A 83 -15.62 33.48 -4.99
CA GLY A 83 -15.42 32.30 -4.16
C GLY A 83 -16.67 31.44 -3.96
N THR A 84 -17.83 31.88 -4.47
CA THR A 84 -19.08 31.12 -4.38
C THR A 84 -19.22 30.07 -5.49
N GLY A 85 -18.47 30.20 -6.59
CA GLY A 85 -18.57 29.33 -7.76
C GLY A 85 -17.41 28.35 -7.95
N GLY A 86 -17.14 28.02 -9.22
CA GLY A 86 -16.07 27.12 -9.65
C GLY A 86 -16.58 25.83 -10.28
N ALA A 87 -15.81 25.29 -11.21
CA ALA A 87 -16.08 24.01 -11.86
C ALA A 87 -14.77 23.38 -12.33
N SER A 88 -14.69 22.06 -12.24
CA SER A 88 -13.54 21.29 -12.75
C SER A 88 -13.71 20.90 -14.21
N ILE A 89 -12.63 20.46 -14.84
CA ILE A 89 -12.69 19.85 -16.19
C ILE A 89 -13.50 18.54 -16.19
N TYR A 90 -13.73 17.93 -15.02
CA TYR A 90 -14.48 16.69 -14.86
C TYR A 90 -15.96 16.90 -14.51
N GLY A 91 -16.42 18.15 -14.37
CA GLY A 91 -17.77 18.49 -13.92
C GLY A 91 -17.77 19.48 -12.75
N GLN A 92 -18.85 19.52 -11.97
CA GLN A 92 -19.01 20.51 -10.90
C GLN A 92 -17.97 20.36 -9.78
N THR A 93 -17.78 19.13 -9.31
CA THR A 93 -16.77 18.78 -8.31
C THR A 93 -16.16 17.41 -8.61
N PHE A 94 -14.98 17.14 -8.06
CA PHE A 94 -14.31 15.85 -8.11
C PHE A 94 -13.73 15.45 -6.75
N VAL A 95 -13.40 14.15 -6.64
CA VAL A 95 -12.96 13.50 -5.39
C VAL A 95 -11.56 13.95 -4.96
N ASP A 96 -11.25 13.84 -3.67
CA ASP A 96 -9.90 14.03 -3.13
C ASP A 96 -9.00 12.87 -3.61
N GLU A 97 -7.91 13.20 -4.30
CA GLU A 97 -7.06 12.18 -4.93
C GLU A 97 -6.06 11.56 -3.95
N ASN A 98 -5.23 12.40 -3.30
CA ASN A 98 -4.20 11.93 -2.38
C ASN A 98 -3.78 13.05 -1.39
N PHE A 99 -3.47 12.67 -0.15
CA PHE A 99 -2.94 13.57 0.88
C PHE A 99 -1.47 13.27 1.23
N SER A 100 -0.73 12.59 0.35
CA SER A 100 0.67 12.20 0.59
C SER A 100 1.61 13.40 0.79
N ARG A 101 1.33 14.52 0.14
CA ARG A 101 2.09 15.77 0.28
C ARG A 101 1.43 16.64 1.35
N ARG A 102 2.25 17.16 2.27
CA ARG A 102 1.82 18.03 3.39
C ARG A 102 2.05 19.50 3.06
N HIS A 103 1.32 20.40 3.72
CA HIS A 103 1.48 21.85 3.63
C HIS A 103 2.68 22.32 4.45
N ALA A 104 3.86 21.79 4.16
CA ALA A 104 5.07 21.94 4.97
C ALA A 104 5.77 23.29 4.82
N CYS A 105 5.58 23.99 3.70
CA CYS A 105 6.29 25.23 3.38
C CYS A 105 5.38 26.26 2.68
N ALA A 106 5.93 27.46 2.46
CA ALA A 106 5.36 28.45 1.57
C ALA A 106 5.53 28.04 0.10
N GLY A 107 4.65 28.49 -0.78
CA GLY A 107 4.70 28.23 -2.21
C GLY A 107 4.09 26.89 -2.64
N LEU A 108 3.36 26.20 -1.77
CA LEU A 108 2.64 24.98 -2.17
C LEU A 108 1.29 25.33 -2.78
N LEU A 109 0.94 24.64 -3.86
CA LEU A 109 -0.32 24.76 -4.56
C LEU A 109 -1.26 23.63 -4.13
N SER A 110 -2.45 23.99 -3.65
CA SER A 110 -3.40 23.06 -3.04
C SER A 110 -4.84 23.39 -3.38
N MET A 111 -5.71 22.36 -3.40
CA MET A 111 -7.12 22.50 -3.78
C MET A 111 -7.96 23.12 -2.66
N ALA A 112 -8.71 24.16 -2.99
CA ALA A 112 -9.76 24.64 -2.10
C ALA A 112 -11.00 23.75 -2.26
N ASN A 113 -11.64 23.41 -1.14
CA ASN A 113 -12.84 22.58 -1.11
C ASN A 113 -13.80 23.05 -0.01
N ARG A 114 -15.04 22.53 -0.03
CA ARG A 114 -16.08 22.79 0.98
C ARG A 114 -16.33 21.55 1.86
N GLY A 115 -15.32 20.72 2.02
CA GLY A 115 -15.41 19.40 2.63
C GLY A 115 -14.89 18.29 1.70
N ARG A 116 -14.90 17.06 2.21
CA ARG A 116 -14.35 15.89 1.49
C ARG A 116 -14.99 15.73 0.11
N ASN A 117 -14.17 15.45 -0.89
CA ASN A 117 -14.56 15.15 -2.27
C ASN A 117 -15.34 16.28 -2.98
N THR A 118 -15.05 17.54 -2.65
CA THR A 118 -15.70 18.72 -3.26
C THR A 118 -14.71 19.64 -3.99
N ASN A 119 -13.64 19.08 -4.54
CA ASN A 119 -12.65 19.84 -5.29
C ASN A 119 -13.25 20.35 -6.61
N ASN A 120 -12.90 21.57 -7.03
CA ASN A 120 -13.40 22.16 -8.27
C ASN A 120 -12.28 22.91 -9.03
N SER A 121 -12.48 24.17 -9.42
CA SER A 121 -11.42 25.02 -9.98
C SER A 121 -10.68 25.85 -8.94
N GLN A 122 -11.22 26.00 -7.73
CA GLN A 122 -10.63 26.88 -6.73
C GLN A 122 -9.36 26.26 -6.14
N PHE A 123 -8.34 27.09 -5.99
CA PHE A 123 -7.05 26.70 -5.44
C PHE A 123 -6.55 27.75 -4.46
N PHE A 124 -5.60 27.37 -3.63
CA PHE A 124 -4.84 28.30 -2.82
C PHE A 124 -3.34 28.02 -2.89
N ILE A 125 -2.57 29.07 -2.63
CA ILE A 125 -1.11 29.03 -2.56
C ILE A 125 -0.71 29.42 -1.15
N THR A 126 0.10 28.59 -0.50
CA THR A 126 0.54 28.83 0.87
C THR A 126 1.59 29.94 0.93
N LEU A 127 1.48 30.84 1.91
CA LEU A 127 2.49 31.86 2.24
C LEU A 127 3.39 31.41 3.40
N LYS A 128 2.94 30.44 4.18
CA LYS A 128 3.61 29.83 5.33
C LYS A 128 3.26 28.34 5.44
N PRO A 129 3.99 27.54 6.24
CA PRO A 129 3.58 26.18 6.60
C PRO A 129 2.17 26.16 7.22
N CYS A 130 1.28 25.33 6.68
CA CYS A 130 -0.14 25.25 7.09
C CYS A 130 -0.56 23.82 7.48
N PRO A 131 0.06 23.20 8.49
CA PRO A 131 -0.18 21.78 8.82
C PRO A 131 -1.64 21.46 9.22
N HIS A 132 -2.43 22.46 9.64
CA HIS A 132 -3.85 22.29 9.97
C HIS A 132 -4.75 21.98 8.76
N LEU A 133 -4.23 22.15 7.54
CA LEU A 133 -4.87 21.84 6.26
C LEU A 133 -4.51 20.43 5.76
N ASP A 134 -3.54 19.75 6.39
CA ASP A 134 -3.13 18.40 6.02
C ASP A 134 -4.29 17.41 6.19
N GLY A 135 -4.42 16.49 5.23
CA GLY A 135 -5.50 15.49 5.20
C GLY A 135 -6.89 16.06 4.86
N LYS A 136 -7.00 17.38 4.62
CA LYS A 136 -8.25 18.06 4.22
C LYS A 136 -8.19 18.63 2.81
N HIS A 137 -7.02 19.14 2.42
CA HIS A 137 -6.79 19.74 1.11
C HIS A 137 -5.69 18.99 0.36
N VAL A 138 -5.92 18.74 -0.93
CA VAL A 138 -4.99 17.99 -1.79
C VAL A 138 -3.90 18.95 -2.28
N VAL A 139 -2.65 18.70 -1.89
CA VAL A 139 -1.48 19.40 -2.43
C VAL A 139 -1.06 18.74 -3.74
N PHE A 140 -1.05 19.51 -4.83
CA PHE A 140 -0.86 18.99 -6.18
C PHE A 140 0.20 19.72 -6.99
N GLY A 141 0.88 20.71 -6.41
CA GLY A 141 2.01 21.38 -7.06
C GLY A 141 2.76 22.33 -6.14
N GLN A 142 3.76 23.01 -6.70
CA GLN A 142 4.57 23.99 -6.00
C GLN A 142 5.00 25.13 -6.93
N VAL A 143 5.28 26.30 -6.36
CA VAL A 143 5.88 27.43 -7.05
C VAL A 143 7.37 27.14 -7.26
N ILE A 144 7.81 27.16 -8.51
CA ILE A 144 9.24 27.04 -8.86
C ILE A 144 9.89 28.39 -9.12
N ASP A 145 9.11 29.39 -9.54
CA ASP A 145 9.58 30.75 -9.79
C ASP A 145 8.47 31.77 -9.55
N GLY A 146 8.84 32.99 -9.18
CA GLY A 146 7.89 34.06 -8.86
C GLY A 146 7.29 33.99 -7.44
N ILE A 147 7.94 33.31 -6.49
CA ILE A 147 7.49 33.29 -5.09
C ILE A 147 7.40 34.69 -4.48
N GLU A 148 8.25 35.62 -4.94
CA GLU A 148 8.21 37.02 -4.54
C GLU A 148 6.92 37.73 -4.97
N VAL A 149 6.37 37.37 -6.13
CA VAL A 149 5.09 37.89 -6.62
C VAL A 149 3.96 37.42 -5.70
N ILE A 150 3.98 36.14 -5.32
CA ILE A 150 3.01 35.56 -4.37
C ILE A 150 3.10 36.25 -3.00
N LYS A 151 4.31 36.48 -2.49
CA LYS A 151 4.52 37.25 -1.24
C LYS A 151 3.99 38.68 -1.35
N ARG A 152 4.20 39.35 -2.49
CA ARG A 152 3.69 40.70 -2.74
C ARG A 152 2.16 40.73 -2.80
N VAL A 153 1.55 39.75 -3.46
CA VAL A 153 0.08 39.58 -3.46
C VAL A 153 -0.42 39.36 -2.02
N GLY A 154 0.26 38.54 -1.22
CA GLY A 154 -0.08 38.29 0.18
C GLY A 154 0.00 39.52 1.10
N GLN A 155 0.67 40.60 0.68
CA GLN A 155 0.79 41.85 1.43
C GLN A 155 -0.28 42.89 1.06
N VAL A 156 -1.16 42.60 0.09
CA VAL A 156 -2.24 43.50 -0.30
C VAL A 156 -3.21 43.68 0.88
N PRO A 157 -3.61 44.94 1.21
CA PRO A 157 -4.52 45.18 2.32
C PRO A 157 -5.89 44.54 2.08
N VAL A 158 -6.43 43.88 3.10
CA VAL A 158 -7.71 43.16 3.05
C VAL A 158 -8.83 43.88 3.82
N ASP A 159 -10.08 43.47 3.58
CA ASP A 159 -11.24 43.83 4.39
C ASP A 159 -11.44 42.86 5.58
N MET A 160 -12.53 43.03 6.34
CA MET A 160 -12.85 42.14 7.46
C MET A 160 -13.24 40.71 7.04
N GLN A 161 -13.44 40.46 5.75
CA GLN A 161 -13.81 39.17 5.18
C GLN A 161 -12.67 38.55 4.35
N ASP A 162 -11.42 38.94 4.64
CA ASP A 162 -10.21 38.49 3.94
C ASP A 162 -10.19 38.86 2.43
N ARG A 163 -11.05 39.78 1.96
CA ARG A 163 -11.08 40.16 0.54
C ARG A 163 -10.09 41.28 0.27
N PRO A 164 -9.28 41.20 -0.79
CA PRO A 164 -8.32 42.25 -1.10
C PRO A 164 -9.01 43.55 -1.49
N ARG A 165 -8.62 44.66 -0.86
CA ARG A 165 -9.14 46.00 -1.17
C ARG A 165 -8.74 46.48 -2.56
N ILE A 166 -7.55 46.06 -3.00
CA ILE A 166 -7.04 46.32 -4.34
C ILE A 166 -7.25 45.03 -5.15
N PRO A 167 -7.96 45.06 -6.29
CA PRO A 167 -8.26 43.85 -7.04
C PRO A 167 -6.97 43.18 -7.51
N VAL A 168 -6.85 41.88 -7.26
CA VAL A 168 -5.76 41.05 -7.76
C VAL A 168 -6.31 40.08 -8.79
N ILE A 169 -5.81 40.16 -10.02
CA ILE A 169 -6.37 39.48 -11.19
C ILE A 169 -5.29 38.64 -11.87
N ILE A 170 -5.68 37.46 -12.35
CA ILE A 170 -4.86 36.64 -13.24
C ILE A 170 -5.09 37.13 -14.67
N ILE A 171 -4.12 37.86 -15.22
CA ILE A 171 -4.23 38.51 -16.54
C ILE A 171 -3.81 37.61 -17.69
N ASN A 172 -3.06 36.56 -17.41
CA ASN A 172 -2.66 35.57 -18.39
C ASN A 172 -2.30 34.26 -17.67
N CYS A 173 -2.51 33.14 -18.34
CA CYS A 173 -2.14 31.82 -17.83
C CYS A 173 -1.97 30.82 -18.98
N GLY A 174 -1.21 29.76 -18.73
CA GLY A 174 -0.99 28.71 -19.71
C GLY A 174 0.03 27.68 -19.26
N GLU A 175 0.35 26.77 -20.17
CA GLU A 175 1.41 25.78 -19.99
C GLU A 175 2.74 26.31 -20.56
N VAL A 176 3.85 26.00 -19.91
CA VAL A 176 5.18 26.41 -20.33
C VAL A 176 5.72 25.41 -21.35
N SER A 177 6.02 25.87 -22.57
CA SER A 177 6.51 25.02 -23.67
C SER A 177 7.94 24.50 -23.48
N GLU A 178 8.78 25.23 -22.76
CA GLU A 178 10.16 24.84 -22.43
C GLU A 178 10.31 24.68 -20.92
N SER A 179 10.34 23.43 -20.44
CA SER A 179 10.45 23.15 -19.01
C SER A 179 11.78 23.66 -18.48
N LYS A 180 11.74 24.64 -17.58
CA LYS A 180 12.94 25.19 -16.97
C LYS A 180 13.26 24.43 -15.69
N ASN A 181 14.48 23.90 -15.60
CA ASN A 181 14.95 23.18 -14.42
C ASN A 181 15.51 24.19 -13.40
N TRP A 182 14.62 24.83 -12.66
CA TRP A 182 15.01 25.57 -11.46
C TRP A 182 14.09 25.15 -10.32
N LEU A 183 14.48 24.10 -9.59
CA LEU A 183 14.00 23.95 -8.22
C LEU A 183 14.81 24.91 -7.37
N ILE A 184 14.25 26.09 -7.06
CA ILE A 184 14.88 27.04 -6.15
C ILE A 184 15.05 26.40 -4.76
N CYS A 185 14.10 25.57 -4.32
CA CYS A 185 14.20 24.66 -3.18
C CYS A 185 13.16 23.53 -3.39
N ASP A 186 13.55 22.26 -3.24
CA ASP A 186 12.57 21.17 -3.06
C ASP A 186 12.17 21.19 -1.58
N PRO A 187 10.95 21.62 -1.23
CA PRO A 187 10.53 21.72 0.16
C PRO A 187 10.36 20.36 0.85
N PHE A 188 10.48 19.26 0.10
CA PHE A 188 10.46 17.90 0.63
C PHE A 188 11.85 17.26 0.64
N LYS A 189 12.92 18.02 0.34
CA LYS A 189 14.28 17.57 0.66
C LYS A 189 14.37 17.30 2.15
N LYS A 190 14.96 16.15 2.47
CA LYS A 190 15.08 15.65 3.83
C LYS A 190 15.76 16.68 4.75
N GLU A 191 16.76 17.41 4.24
CA GLU A 191 17.48 18.44 5.00
C GLU A 191 16.55 19.58 5.46
N ILE A 192 15.71 20.11 4.57
CA ILE A 192 14.78 21.21 4.88
C ILE A 192 13.68 20.76 5.86
N MET A 193 13.23 19.50 5.73
CA MET A 193 12.26 18.91 6.66
C MET A 193 12.83 18.72 8.07
N GLU A 194 14.10 18.33 8.17
CA GLU A 194 14.82 18.21 9.44
C GLU A 194 15.04 19.60 10.08
N GLU A 195 15.31 20.63 9.29
CA GLU A 195 15.44 22.02 9.76
C GLU A 195 14.12 22.58 10.31
N ILE A 196 13.01 22.42 9.57
CA ILE A 196 11.66 22.82 10.05
C ILE A 196 11.27 22.05 11.31
N HIS A 197 11.65 20.77 11.42
CA HIS A 197 11.39 19.98 12.61
C HIS A 197 12.21 20.49 13.81
N ARG A 198 13.50 20.80 13.61
CA ARG A 198 14.36 21.41 14.63
C ARG A 198 13.80 22.75 15.10
N ASP A 199 13.38 23.63 14.19
CA ASP A 199 12.79 24.93 14.55
C ASP A 199 11.53 24.79 15.39
N ARG A 200 10.69 23.79 15.11
CA ARG A 200 9.51 23.48 15.92
C ARG A 200 9.89 22.96 17.31
N LEU A 201 10.88 22.08 17.40
CA LEU A 201 11.38 21.58 18.69
C LEU A 201 11.99 22.70 19.52
N LYS A 202 12.76 23.61 18.89
CA LYS A 202 13.30 24.82 19.51
C LYS A 202 12.21 25.68 20.12
N ALA A 203 11.13 25.90 19.37
CA ALA A 203 10.01 26.72 19.81
C ALA A 203 9.23 26.08 20.98
N LEU A 204 9.16 24.74 21.04
CA LEU A 204 8.36 24.03 22.04
C LEU A 204 9.14 23.74 23.34
N TYR A 205 10.41 23.35 23.22
CA TYR A 205 11.22 22.81 24.32
C TYR A 205 12.46 23.66 24.62
N GLY A 206 12.72 24.71 23.84
CA GLY A 206 13.88 25.58 24.02
C GLY A 206 15.15 25.03 23.36
N GLN A 207 16.23 25.80 23.43
CA GLN A 207 17.51 25.47 22.81
C GLN A 207 18.21 24.30 23.55
N ASP A 208 18.10 24.24 24.88
CA ASP A 208 18.80 23.25 25.70
C ASP A 208 18.42 21.80 25.35
N TYR A 209 17.16 21.56 24.97
CA TYR A 209 16.66 20.25 24.53
C TYR A 209 17.24 19.82 23.17
N LEU A 210 17.47 20.77 22.26
CA LEU A 210 18.11 20.48 20.98
C LEU A 210 19.58 20.12 21.17
N ASP A 211 20.29 20.83 22.05
CA ASP A 211 21.69 20.56 22.33
C ASP A 211 21.89 19.17 22.99
N GLU A 212 20.92 18.68 23.76
CA GLU A 212 20.89 17.29 24.27
C GLU A 212 20.66 16.26 23.15
N LEU A 213 19.73 16.53 22.23
CA LEU A 213 19.48 15.67 21.08
C LEU A 213 20.69 15.59 20.15
N ASP A 214 21.37 16.71 19.90
CA ASP A 214 22.56 16.77 19.05
C ASP A 214 23.71 15.98 19.71
N LYS A 215 23.88 16.06 21.04
CA LYS A 215 24.85 15.22 21.79
C LYS A 215 24.53 13.74 21.69
N GLU A 216 23.25 13.35 21.76
CA GLU A 216 22.86 11.96 21.56
C GLU A 216 23.11 11.47 20.13
N GLU A 217 22.84 12.29 19.11
CA GLU A 217 23.15 11.96 17.72
C GLU A 217 24.66 11.83 17.49
N GLU A 218 25.46 12.73 18.05
CA GLU A 218 26.92 12.64 17.99
C GLU A 218 27.45 11.36 18.66
N GLN A 219 26.90 10.97 19.82
CA GLN A 219 27.25 9.72 20.48
C GLN A 219 26.84 8.50 19.63
N LYS A 220 25.69 8.55 18.95
CA LYS A 220 25.23 7.49 18.02
C LYS A 220 26.12 7.42 16.78
N LEU A 221 26.57 8.56 16.24
CA LEU A 221 27.46 8.66 15.09
C LEU A 221 28.88 8.17 15.43
N GLN A 222 29.40 8.49 16.62
CA GLN A 222 30.67 7.99 17.13
C GLN A 222 30.64 6.48 17.40
N ALA A 223 29.47 5.93 17.73
CA ALA A 223 29.25 4.49 17.90
C ALA A 223 29.13 3.72 16.55
N LEU A 224 28.99 4.41 15.42
CA LEU A 224 29.02 3.78 14.09
C LEU A 224 30.47 3.55 13.64
N ASN A 225 30.93 2.31 13.70
CA ASN A 225 32.25 1.87 13.23
C ASN A 225 32.46 2.19 11.72
N PRO A 226 33.49 2.94 11.31
CA PRO A 226 33.73 3.34 9.91
C PRO A 226 33.88 2.17 8.93
N GLU A 227 34.20 0.96 9.40
CA GLU A 227 34.25 -0.24 8.57
C GLU A 227 32.88 -0.72 8.09
N LYS A 228 31.82 -0.53 8.89
CA LYS A 228 30.44 -0.86 8.48
C LYS A 228 29.89 0.11 7.43
N ILE A 229 30.35 1.36 7.46
CA ILE A 229 29.96 2.39 6.48
C ILE A 229 30.58 2.08 5.11
N LYS A 230 31.83 1.60 5.05
CA LYS A 230 32.45 1.14 3.79
C LYS A 230 31.71 -0.07 3.19
N GLN A 231 31.28 -1.01 4.02
CA GLN A 231 30.48 -2.16 3.58
C GLN A 231 29.10 -1.73 3.05
N GLN A 232 28.40 -0.83 3.74
CA GLN A 232 27.13 -0.26 3.26
C GLN A 232 27.29 0.61 2.00
N SER A 233 28.43 1.26 1.82
CA SER A 233 28.72 2.05 0.62
C SER A 233 28.96 1.16 -0.59
N GLN A 234 29.63 0.02 -0.39
CA GLN A 234 29.86 -1.00 -1.42
C GLN A 234 28.55 -1.73 -1.77
N GLU A 235 27.73 -2.11 -0.77
CA GLU A 235 26.40 -2.67 -0.99
C GLU A 235 25.47 -1.69 -1.73
N ASN A 236 25.47 -0.40 -1.38
CA ASN A 236 24.67 0.61 -2.09
C ASN A 236 25.19 0.89 -3.52
N GLN A 237 26.49 0.72 -3.77
CA GLN A 237 27.06 0.82 -5.11
C GLN A 237 26.71 -0.41 -5.96
N GLU A 238 26.72 -1.62 -5.38
CA GLU A 238 26.30 -2.85 -6.06
C GLU A 238 24.78 -2.87 -6.30
N ASP A 239 23.97 -2.38 -5.37
CA ASP A 239 22.54 -2.18 -5.54
C ASP A 239 22.24 -1.16 -6.65
N LYS A 240 22.95 -0.02 -6.69
CA LYS A 240 22.84 0.93 -7.82
C LYS A 240 23.30 0.32 -9.13
N LYS A 241 24.37 -0.49 -9.13
CA LYS A 241 24.87 -1.18 -10.33
C LYS A 241 23.89 -2.23 -10.83
N GLY A 242 23.25 -2.96 -9.91
CA GLY A 242 22.18 -3.93 -10.19
C GLY A 242 20.90 -3.24 -10.65
N GLN A 243 20.57 -2.07 -10.12
CA GLN A 243 19.42 -1.26 -10.54
C GLN A 243 19.65 -0.66 -11.94
N LEU A 244 20.87 -0.19 -12.23
CA LEU A 244 21.31 0.25 -13.57
C LEU A 244 21.42 -0.90 -14.58
N LEU A 245 21.78 -2.11 -14.15
CA LEU A 245 21.74 -3.32 -14.98
C LEU A 245 20.31 -3.75 -15.28
N VAL A 246 19.41 -3.69 -14.30
CA VAL A 246 17.98 -3.97 -14.51
C VAL A 246 17.33 -2.88 -15.35
N GLU A 247 17.64 -1.60 -15.15
CA GLU A 247 17.22 -0.51 -16.04
C GLU A 247 17.85 -0.63 -17.43
N GLY A 248 19.09 -1.12 -17.54
CA GLY A 248 19.78 -1.37 -18.81
C GLY A 248 19.23 -2.57 -19.56
N LEU A 249 18.75 -3.60 -18.85
CA LEU A 249 18.06 -4.76 -19.41
C LEU A 249 16.60 -4.42 -19.76
N LEU A 250 15.94 -3.59 -18.95
CA LEU A 250 14.64 -3.01 -19.29
C LEU A 250 14.78 -2.09 -20.51
N LYS A 251 15.85 -1.28 -20.58
CA LYS A 251 16.16 -0.43 -21.72
C LYS A 251 16.49 -1.24 -22.95
N LYS A 252 17.32 -2.28 -22.86
CA LYS A 252 17.57 -3.22 -23.96
C LYS A 252 16.30 -3.90 -24.44
N SER A 253 15.43 -4.35 -23.53
CA SER A 253 14.14 -4.95 -23.93
C SER A 253 13.14 -3.93 -24.47
N THR A 254 13.26 -2.63 -24.15
CA THR A 254 12.49 -1.55 -24.79
C THR A 254 13.14 -0.98 -26.06
N GLU A 255 14.46 -1.04 -26.21
CA GLU A 255 15.21 -0.64 -27.41
C GLU A 255 15.14 -1.74 -28.48
N GLU A 256 15.13 -3.02 -28.07
CA GLU A 256 14.71 -4.14 -28.92
C GLU A 256 13.22 -4.04 -29.29
N GLN A 257 12.39 -3.31 -28.52
CA GLN A 257 11.00 -3.00 -28.89
C GLN A 257 10.90 -1.83 -29.89
N GLU A 258 11.78 -0.83 -29.87
CA GLU A 258 11.78 0.23 -30.89
C GLU A 258 12.26 -0.26 -32.27
N GLN A 259 12.96 -1.40 -32.34
CA GLN A 259 13.29 -2.08 -33.60
C GLN A 259 12.22 -3.12 -34.03
N GLU A 260 11.28 -3.52 -33.18
CA GLU A 260 10.17 -4.44 -33.54
C GLU A 260 8.81 -3.73 -33.71
N ASP A 261 8.66 -2.48 -33.26
CA ASP A 261 7.48 -1.63 -33.49
C ASP A 261 7.36 -1.10 -34.93
N ASP A 262 8.29 -1.46 -35.83
CA ASP A 262 8.19 -1.22 -37.28
C ASP A 262 7.37 -2.31 -38.02
N SER A 263 6.58 -3.12 -37.29
CA SER A 263 5.71 -4.14 -37.88
C SER A 263 4.23 -3.78 -37.80
N GLN A 264 3.84 -2.74 -38.54
CA GLN A 264 2.53 -2.75 -39.23
C GLN A 264 2.36 -4.03 -40.09
N GLU A 265 3.47 -4.68 -40.48
CA GLU A 265 3.49 -5.92 -41.26
C GLU A 265 2.82 -7.14 -40.59
N GLY A 266 2.74 -7.20 -39.25
CA GLY A 266 2.15 -8.36 -38.55
C GLY A 266 0.62 -8.38 -38.53
N LEU A 267 -0.02 -7.23 -38.74
CA LEU A 267 -1.48 -7.12 -38.87
C LEU A 267 -1.93 -7.22 -40.33
N GLU A 268 -1.06 -6.83 -41.28
CA GLU A 268 -1.34 -6.90 -42.72
C GLU A 268 -1.22 -8.32 -43.30
N GLN A 269 -0.40 -9.20 -42.71
CA GLN A 269 -0.28 -10.60 -43.18
C GLN A 269 -1.54 -11.47 -43.02
N PHE A 270 -2.59 -10.97 -42.34
CA PHE A 270 -3.88 -11.67 -42.22
C PHE A 270 -5.06 -10.96 -42.89
N GLU A 271 -4.82 -9.91 -43.68
CA GLU A 271 -5.89 -9.26 -44.45
C GLU A 271 -6.37 -10.10 -45.65
N GLY A 272 -5.65 -11.18 -45.99
CA GLY A 272 -6.06 -12.11 -47.06
C GLY A 272 -7.21 -13.08 -46.70
N LYS A 273 -7.62 -13.20 -45.43
CA LYS A 273 -8.75 -14.07 -45.02
C LYS A 273 -9.57 -13.44 -43.90
N ASN A 274 -10.66 -12.77 -44.28
CA ASN A 274 -11.74 -12.30 -43.41
C ASN A 274 -12.20 -13.36 -42.40
N PHE A 275 -11.69 -13.39 -41.16
CA PHE A 275 -12.32 -14.16 -40.08
C PHE A 275 -11.95 -13.75 -38.64
N MET A 276 -11.69 -12.46 -38.36
CA MET A 276 -11.47 -11.99 -36.98
C MET A 276 -12.34 -10.78 -36.63
N THR A 277 -13.41 -11.01 -35.86
CA THR A 277 -14.25 -9.97 -35.25
C THR A 277 -13.43 -9.09 -34.31
N GLN A 278 -13.85 -7.84 -34.09
CA GLN A 278 -13.17 -6.88 -33.20
C GLN A 278 -12.89 -7.48 -31.81
N LYS A 279 -13.83 -8.27 -31.28
CA LYS A 279 -13.69 -9.01 -30.01
C LYS A 279 -12.52 -10.01 -30.01
N HIS A 280 -12.19 -10.60 -31.15
CA HIS A 280 -11.02 -11.48 -31.27
C HIS A 280 -9.71 -10.70 -31.31
N LYS A 281 -9.69 -9.50 -31.92
CA LYS A 281 -8.51 -8.61 -31.89
C LYS A 281 -8.22 -8.11 -30.47
N GLU A 282 -9.25 -7.71 -29.72
CA GLU A 282 -9.12 -7.34 -28.30
C GLU A 282 -8.64 -8.51 -27.43
N ARG A 283 -9.20 -9.71 -27.67
CA ARG A 283 -8.78 -10.92 -26.95
C ARG A 283 -7.32 -11.28 -27.25
N TYR A 284 -6.88 -11.15 -28.50
CA TYR A 284 -5.49 -11.37 -28.91
C TYR A 284 -4.55 -10.37 -28.23
N LEU A 285 -4.89 -9.09 -28.24
CA LEU A 285 -4.12 -8.04 -27.55
C LEU A 285 -4.05 -8.28 -26.03
N GLY A 286 -5.16 -8.69 -25.43
CA GLY A 286 -5.21 -9.07 -24.02
C GLY A 286 -4.36 -10.30 -23.71
N LEU A 287 -4.30 -11.28 -24.62
CA LEU A 287 -3.43 -12.45 -24.49
C LEU A 287 -1.95 -12.07 -24.58
N LYS A 288 -1.59 -11.21 -25.55
CA LYS A 288 -0.23 -10.71 -25.74
C LYS A 288 0.26 -9.95 -24.51
N LYS A 289 -0.58 -9.07 -23.93
CA LYS A 289 -0.30 -8.38 -22.64
C LYS A 289 -0.08 -9.35 -21.48
N LYS A 290 -0.90 -10.40 -21.36
CA LYS A 290 -0.75 -11.41 -20.30
C LYS A 290 0.53 -12.24 -20.46
N ILE A 291 0.87 -12.62 -21.70
CA ILE A 291 2.13 -13.32 -21.99
C ILE A 291 3.33 -12.44 -21.63
N GLN A 292 3.27 -11.15 -21.97
CA GLN A 292 4.32 -10.19 -21.62
C GLN A 292 4.47 -10.00 -20.11
N GLN A 293 3.36 -9.83 -19.38
CA GLN A 293 3.37 -9.79 -17.92
C GLN A 293 3.96 -11.07 -17.32
N SER A 294 3.64 -12.24 -17.89
CA SER A 294 4.19 -13.51 -17.42
C SER A 294 5.69 -13.61 -17.66
N LYS A 295 6.21 -13.14 -18.79
CA LYS A 295 7.66 -13.12 -19.06
C LYS A 295 8.40 -12.25 -18.05
N VAL A 296 7.95 -11.01 -17.83
CA VAL A 296 8.54 -10.08 -16.85
C VAL A 296 8.51 -10.67 -15.44
N LEU A 297 7.41 -11.30 -15.04
CA LEU A 297 7.30 -11.96 -13.74
C LEU A 297 8.25 -13.15 -13.61
N ASN A 298 8.44 -13.91 -14.69
CA ASN A 298 9.34 -15.05 -14.72
C ASN A 298 10.81 -14.59 -14.63
N ASP A 299 11.20 -13.58 -15.41
CA ASP A 299 12.56 -13.02 -15.38
C ASP A 299 12.90 -12.44 -14.00
N LYS A 300 11.92 -11.76 -13.38
CA LYS A 300 12.05 -11.26 -12.00
C LYS A 300 12.17 -12.41 -10.99
N ALA A 301 11.50 -13.54 -11.21
CA ALA A 301 11.61 -14.71 -10.35
C ALA A 301 12.98 -15.36 -10.47
N VAL A 302 13.49 -15.55 -11.69
CA VAL A 302 14.84 -16.08 -11.95
C VAL A 302 15.91 -15.20 -11.29
N LEU A 303 15.84 -13.89 -11.45
CA LEU A 303 16.78 -12.95 -10.80
C LEU A 303 16.71 -13.01 -9.26
N ASN A 304 15.52 -13.26 -8.69
CA ASN A 304 15.39 -13.42 -7.24
C ASN A 304 15.97 -14.75 -6.75
N GLU A 305 15.85 -15.81 -7.55
CA GLU A 305 16.41 -17.13 -7.24
C GLU A 305 17.93 -17.13 -7.34
N GLU A 306 18.50 -16.46 -8.35
CA GLU A 306 19.94 -16.23 -8.44
C GLU A 306 20.47 -15.47 -7.22
N ARG A 307 19.76 -14.42 -6.77
CA ARG A 307 20.10 -13.67 -5.56
C ARG A 307 19.98 -14.50 -4.28
N GLN A 308 19.02 -15.41 -4.21
CA GLN A 308 18.90 -16.36 -3.10
C GLN A 308 20.07 -17.35 -3.05
N ASN A 309 20.57 -17.76 -4.21
CA ASN A 309 21.71 -18.69 -4.30
C ASN A 309 23.05 -18.00 -4.06
N THR A 310 23.19 -16.71 -4.37
CA THR A 310 24.45 -15.97 -4.18
C THR A 310 24.60 -15.36 -2.79
N ASP A 311 23.52 -14.85 -2.19
CA ASP A 311 23.55 -14.22 -0.87
C ASP A 311 22.75 -15.00 0.17
N ALA A 312 23.46 -15.62 1.12
CA ALA A 312 22.90 -16.37 2.23
C ALA A 312 21.99 -15.53 3.16
N GLN A 313 22.10 -14.19 3.15
CA GLN A 313 21.27 -13.28 3.94
C GLN A 313 20.08 -12.69 3.16
N TYR A 314 19.98 -12.92 1.85
CA TYR A 314 18.94 -12.35 1.00
C TYR A 314 17.53 -12.65 1.52
N ASP A 315 17.30 -13.88 1.97
CA ASP A 315 16.02 -14.30 2.54
C ASP A 315 15.65 -13.58 3.84
N LYS A 316 16.66 -13.17 4.63
CA LYS A 316 16.46 -12.36 5.84
C LYS A 316 16.13 -10.92 5.46
N TYR A 317 16.80 -10.37 4.46
CA TYR A 317 16.54 -9.04 3.91
C TYR A 317 15.12 -8.95 3.31
N VAL A 318 14.73 -9.89 2.45
CA VAL A 318 13.40 -9.94 1.84
C VAL A 318 12.31 -10.08 2.90
N ARG A 319 12.53 -10.89 3.94
CA ARG A 319 11.59 -10.99 5.08
C ARG A 319 11.44 -9.66 5.82
N LYS A 320 12.55 -8.99 6.14
CA LYS A 320 12.53 -7.68 6.80
C LYS A 320 11.81 -6.64 5.93
N ARG A 321 12.08 -6.62 4.63
CA ARG A 321 11.46 -5.70 3.68
C ARG A 321 9.95 -5.95 3.53
N ARG A 322 9.51 -7.21 3.45
CA ARG A 322 8.07 -7.55 3.47
C ARG A 322 7.41 -7.12 4.76
N TYR A 323 8.06 -7.34 5.90
CA TYR A 323 7.55 -6.91 7.21
C TYR A 323 7.35 -5.39 7.25
N LEU A 324 8.34 -4.63 6.79
CA LEU A 324 8.26 -3.16 6.74
C LEU A 324 7.13 -2.68 5.81
N LEU A 325 7.04 -3.23 4.60
CA LEU A 325 5.95 -2.91 3.65
C LEU A 325 4.57 -3.23 4.23
N LYS A 326 4.44 -4.36 4.92
CA LYS A 326 3.19 -4.74 5.58
C LYS A 326 2.85 -3.78 6.72
N LYS A 327 3.83 -3.40 7.53
CA LYS A 327 3.66 -2.43 8.62
C LYS A 327 3.24 -1.06 8.08
N GLU A 328 3.85 -0.60 6.99
CA GLU A 328 3.45 0.63 6.30
C GLU A 328 2.03 0.57 5.74
N ALA A 329 1.64 -0.56 5.15
CA ALA A 329 0.28 -0.76 4.64
C ALA A 329 -0.76 -0.75 5.77
N GLU A 330 -0.51 -1.47 6.87
CA GLU A 330 -1.38 -1.46 8.05
C GLU A 330 -1.49 -0.06 8.64
N LYS A 331 -0.38 0.68 8.73
CA LYS A 331 -0.37 2.08 9.18
C LYS A 331 -1.30 2.94 8.32
N LYS A 332 -1.19 2.82 6.98
CA LYS A 332 -2.07 3.54 6.04
C LYS A 332 -3.54 3.14 6.18
N GLU A 333 -3.83 1.87 6.44
CA GLU A 333 -5.21 1.43 6.68
C GLU A 333 -5.80 1.98 7.98
N LEU A 334 -4.99 2.09 9.04
CA LEU A 334 -5.41 2.70 10.30
C LEU A 334 -5.62 4.20 10.17
N GLU A 335 -4.69 4.88 9.48
CA GLU A 335 -4.84 6.29 9.11
C GLU A 335 -6.12 6.51 8.30
N PHE A 336 -6.44 5.63 7.34
CA PHE A 336 -7.68 5.69 6.57
C PHE A 336 -8.95 5.52 7.44
N LYS A 337 -8.90 4.61 8.42
CA LYS A 337 -9.99 4.37 9.37
C LYS A 337 -10.08 5.42 10.48
N GLN A 338 -9.13 6.37 10.56
CA GLN A 338 -9.01 7.38 11.63
C GLN A 338 -8.93 6.76 13.04
N ILE A 339 -8.27 5.61 13.14
CA ILE A 339 -8.04 4.95 14.42
C ILE A 339 -6.59 5.23 14.82
N ASP A 340 -6.40 5.71 16.04
CA ASP A 340 -5.07 5.95 16.60
C ASP A 340 -4.27 4.65 16.69
N GLU A 341 -3.00 4.67 16.29
CA GLU A 341 -2.15 3.48 16.18
C GLU A 341 -1.96 2.79 17.52
N ASP A 342 -1.75 3.57 18.60
CA ASP A 342 -1.57 3.03 19.94
C ASP A 342 -2.86 2.42 20.47
N LYS A 343 -4.01 3.01 20.12
CA LYS A 343 -5.33 2.53 20.50
C LYS A 343 -5.73 1.27 19.74
N ASP A 344 -5.39 1.19 18.45
CA ASP A 344 -5.58 -0.01 17.64
C ASP A 344 -4.62 -1.13 18.09
N TYR A 345 -3.38 -0.80 18.44
CA TYR A 345 -2.44 -1.76 19.01
C TYR A 345 -2.93 -2.32 20.35
N LEU A 346 -3.43 -1.46 21.26
CA LEU A 346 -4.09 -1.86 22.50
C LEU A 346 -5.32 -2.73 22.23
N ASN A 347 -6.17 -2.37 21.27
CA ASN A 347 -7.33 -3.16 20.88
C ASN A 347 -6.95 -4.51 20.26
N ARG A 348 -5.91 -4.58 19.43
CA ARG A 348 -5.40 -5.85 18.90
C ARG A 348 -4.80 -6.70 20.01
N LEU A 349 -4.11 -6.10 20.98
CA LEU A 349 -3.58 -6.81 22.14
C LEU A 349 -4.70 -7.33 23.04
N THR A 350 -5.76 -6.56 23.28
CA THR A 350 -6.92 -7.01 24.06
C THR A 350 -7.70 -8.08 23.31
N ILE A 351 -8.00 -7.90 22.02
CA ILE A 351 -8.63 -8.94 21.19
C ILE A 351 -7.77 -10.20 21.18
N LYS A 352 -6.45 -10.09 21.03
CA LYS A 352 -5.55 -11.24 21.06
C LYS A 352 -5.48 -11.89 22.44
N HIS A 353 -5.49 -11.09 23.50
CA HIS A 353 -5.57 -11.60 24.87
C HIS A 353 -6.90 -12.32 25.10
N ASP A 354 -8.02 -11.75 24.66
CA ASP A 354 -9.36 -12.33 24.75
C ASP A 354 -9.47 -13.58 23.89
N GLU A 355 -8.93 -13.60 22.66
CA GLU A 355 -8.77 -14.78 21.82
C GLU A 355 -7.86 -15.83 22.47
N GLU A 356 -6.81 -15.43 23.20
CA GLU A 356 -5.97 -16.34 23.98
C GLU A 356 -6.70 -16.88 25.22
N GLN A 357 -7.57 -16.10 25.86
CA GLN A 357 -8.42 -16.54 26.97
C GLN A 357 -9.58 -17.42 26.49
N GLU A 358 -10.14 -17.11 25.33
CA GLU A 358 -11.13 -17.91 24.59
C GLU A 358 -10.49 -19.21 24.09
N ARG A 359 -9.24 -19.18 23.61
CA ARG A 359 -8.47 -20.40 23.29
C ARG A 359 -8.02 -21.17 24.53
N LYS A 360 -7.91 -20.52 25.69
CA LYS A 360 -7.74 -21.17 27.00
C LYS A 360 -9.05 -21.78 27.49
N LYS A 361 -10.21 -21.32 26.99
CA LYS A 361 -11.47 -22.05 27.09
C LYS A 361 -11.44 -23.17 26.03
N GLU A 362 -11.50 -24.41 26.52
CA GLU A 362 -11.45 -25.67 25.75
C GLU A 362 -10.06 -26.23 25.38
N TYR A 363 -9.30 -26.46 26.46
CA TYR A 363 -8.48 -27.63 26.84
C TYR A 363 -7.31 -28.15 25.97
N PHE A 364 -6.08 -27.97 26.49
CA PHE A 364 -5.12 -29.04 26.83
C PHE A 364 -3.87 -28.41 27.51
N GLY A 365 -3.87 -28.26 28.84
CA GLY A 365 -2.68 -27.78 29.56
C GLY A 365 -2.89 -27.67 31.06
N TRP A 366 -2.08 -28.39 31.83
CA TRP A 366 -1.91 -28.47 33.29
C TRP A 366 -3.14 -28.65 34.19
N ASP A 367 -4.31 -28.08 33.86
CA ASP A 367 -5.60 -28.41 34.48
C ASP A 367 -6.21 -29.73 33.94
N VAL A 368 -5.43 -30.48 33.17
CA VAL A 368 -5.75 -31.87 32.77
C VAL A 368 -5.80 -32.81 34.00
N PHE A 369 -5.29 -32.36 35.14
CA PHE A 369 -5.42 -33.01 36.45
C PHE A 369 -6.37 -32.25 37.39
N ASN A 370 -7.34 -31.51 36.86
CA ASN A 370 -8.42 -30.94 37.67
C ASN A 370 -9.43 -32.06 38.06
N GLU A 371 -9.97 -32.03 39.27
CA GLU A 371 -10.89 -33.05 39.81
C GLU A 371 -12.07 -33.28 38.86
N ASP A 372 -12.57 -32.21 38.24
CA ASP A 372 -13.68 -32.26 37.28
C ASP A 372 -13.35 -33.02 36.00
N ALA A 373 -12.10 -32.95 35.51
CA ALA A 373 -11.68 -33.70 34.33
C ALA A 373 -11.58 -35.21 34.65
N VAL A 374 -11.07 -35.54 35.84
CA VAL A 374 -11.02 -36.92 36.37
C VAL A 374 -12.43 -37.46 36.55
N TYR A 375 -13.34 -36.67 37.12
CA TYR A 375 -14.74 -37.02 37.33
C TYR A 375 -15.49 -37.23 36.02
N ASN A 376 -15.31 -36.35 35.02
CA ASN A 376 -15.96 -36.50 33.72
C ASN A 376 -15.43 -37.70 32.93
N ALA A 377 -14.13 -38.01 33.03
CA ALA A 377 -13.57 -39.23 32.46
C ALA A 377 -14.08 -40.49 33.17
N TYR A 378 -14.22 -40.45 34.51
CA TYR A 378 -14.85 -41.52 35.29
C TYR A 378 -16.31 -41.73 34.85
N LYS A 379 -17.11 -40.67 34.75
CA LYS A 379 -18.51 -40.72 34.30
C LYS A 379 -18.66 -41.35 32.91
N LYS A 380 -17.80 -40.98 31.94
CA LYS A 380 -17.79 -41.59 30.59
C LYS A 380 -17.41 -43.08 30.59
N ARG A 381 -16.52 -43.51 31.49
CA ARG A 381 -16.21 -44.94 31.67
C ARG A 381 -17.37 -45.68 32.33
N CYS A 382 -18.04 -45.08 33.30
CA CYS A 382 -19.24 -45.65 33.92
C CYS A 382 -20.41 -45.79 32.94
N THR A 383 -20.54 -44.93 31.93
CA THR A 383 -21.59 -45.11 30.90
C THR A 383 -21.35 -46.30 29.98
N THR A 384 -20.10 -46.76 29.84
CA THR A 384 -19.76 -47.96 29.05
C THR A 384 -19.84 -49.25 29.85
N LEU A 385 -19.86 -49.16 31.19
CA LEU A 385 -20.11 -50.29 32.06
C LEU A 385 -21.61 -50.62 32.05
N ALA A 386 -21.96 -51.83 31.60
CA ALA A 386 -23.33 -52.31 31.66
C ALA A 386 -23.79 -52.38 33.13
N LYS A 387 -24.73 -51.51 33.52
CA LYS A 387 -25.35 -51.54 34.85
C LYS A 387 -26.40 -52.64 34.88
N ASP A 388 -26.03 -53.79 35.43
CA ASP A 388 -26.96 -54.89 35.70
C ASP A 388 -27.40 -54.80 37.17
N GLU A 389 -28.43 -53.97 37.42
CA GLU A 389 -28.89 -53.62 38.78
C GLU A 389 -29.29 -54.84 39.63
N GLY A 390 -29.71 -55.93 38.98
CA GLY A 390 -30.06 -57.19 39.64
C GLY A 390 -28.86 -57.89 40.27
N LYS A 391 -27.72 -57.96 39.56
CA LYS A 391 -26.48 -58.57 40.07
C LYS A 391 -25.89 -57.77 41.22
N TYR A 392 -25.93 -56.43 41.13
CA TYR A 392 -25.42 -55.54 42.18
C TYR A 392 -26.17 -55.71 43.51
N LYS A 393 -27.50 -55.87 43.48
CA LYS A 393 -28.31 -56.12 44.69
C LYS A 393 -28.01 -57.49 45.31
N GLN A 394 -27.88 -58.53 44.49
CA GLN A 394 -27.47 -59.87 44.94
C GLN A 394 -26.07 -59.89 45.57
N GLN A 395 -25.17 -59.04 45.07
CA GLN A 395 -23.80 -58.92 45.58
C GLN A 395 -23.70 -58.08 46.87
N MET A 396 -24.61 -57.12 47.07
CA MET A 396 -24.72 -56.37 48.34
C MET A 396 -25.29 -57.22 49.48
N GLU A 397 -26.17 -58.17 49.16
CA GLU A 397 -26.75 -59.10 50.14
C GLU A 397 -25.79 -60.25 50.49
N SER A 398 -24.89 -60.62 49.57
CA SER A 398 -23.86 -61.63 49.80
C SER A 398 -22.56 -60.96 50.23
N ASN A 399 -22.26 -61.02 51.52
CA ASN A 399 -21.07 -60.43 52.15
C ASN A 399 -19.74 -61.15 51.77
N GLN A 400 -19.61 -61.63 50.54
CA GLN A 400 -18.45 -62.36 50.01
C GLN A 400 -17.45 -61.38 49.37
N GLU A 401 -16.15 -61.59 49.66
CA GLU A 401 -15.06 -60.82 49.06
C GLU A 401 -15.08 -60.96 47.52
N PHE A 402 -14.95 -59.84 46.82
CA PHE A 402 -15.01 -59.78 45.36
C PHE A 402 -13.78 -60.48 44.74
N VAL A 403 -14.01 -61.63 44.09
CA VAL A 403 -13.01 -62.29 43.26
C VAL A 403 -13.35 -62.03 41.79
N PRO A 404 -12.46 -61.39 41.01
CA PRO A 404 -12.72 -61.08 39.61
C PRO A 404 -12.88 -62.37 38.78
N THR A 405 -13.91 -62.41 37.93
CA THR A 405 -14.15 -63.53 37.02
C THR A 405 -13.08 -63.61 35.92
N ASN A 406 -12.74 -64.81 35.47
CA ASN A 406 -11.73 -65.04 34.43
C ASN A 406 -12.04 -64.28 33.12
N GLU A 407 -13.31 -64.17 32.76
CA GLU A 407 -13.76 -63.40 31.59
C GLU A 407 -13.50 -61.88 31.76
N ALA A 408 -13.61 -61.35 32.98
CA ALA A 408 -13.28 -59.96 33.27
C ALA A 408 -11.75 -59.73 33.22
N LEU A 409 -10.95 -60.70 33.66
CA LEU A 409 -9.49 -60.68 33.53
C LEU A 409 -9.05 -60.71 32.05
N GLU A 410 -9.70 -61.52 31.22
CA GLU A 410 -9.42 -61.56 29.78
C GLU A 410 -9.78 -60.24 29.09
N ARG A 411 -10.95 -59.65 29.38
CA ARG A 411 -11.32 -58.33 28.86
C ARG A 411 -10.29 -57.27 29.25
N LEU A 412 -9.88 -57.24 30.52
CA LEU A 412 -8.85 -56.32 31.01
C LEU A 412 -7.52 -56.51 30.26
N SER A 413 -7.09 -57.76 30.07
CA SER A 413 -5.87 -58.06 29.32
C SER A 413 -5.94 -57.54 27.88
N SER A 414 -7.10 -57.71 27.22
CA SER A 414 -7.31 -57.28 25.82
C SER A 414 -7.36 -55.75 25.67
N ASP A 415 -7.86 -55.05 26.68
CA ASP A 415 -7.87 -53.58 26.67
C ASP A 415 -6.47 -53.02 26.93
N ILE A 416 -5.69 -53.67 27.80
CA ILE A 416 -4.28 -53.32 28.03
C ILE A 416 -3.46 -53.50 26.75
N THR A 417 -3.62 -54.62 26.02
CA THR A 417 -2.89 -54.86 24.77
C THR A 417 -3.26 -53.83 23.69
N LYS A 418 -4.55 -53.54 23.49
CA LYS A 418 -5.01 -52.48 22.58
C LYS A 418 -4.44 -51.11 22.96
N GLN A 419 -4.35 -50.81 24.25
CA GLN A 419 -3.77 -49.54 24.70
C GLN A 419 -2.27 -49.47 24.41
N GLN A 420 -1.55 -50.58 24.55
CA GLN A 420 -0.14 -50.68 24.19
C GLN A 420 0.09 -50.50 22.67
N GLU A 421 -0.76 -51.08 21.83
CA GLU A 421 -0.70 -50.92 20.36
C GLU A 421 -0.92 -49.46 19.94
N ARG A 422 -1.97 -48.81 20.47
CA ARG A 422 -2.22 -47.38 20.19
C ARG A 422 -1.07 -46.49 20.62
N ARG A 423 -0.40 -46.81 21.73
CA ARG A 423 0.80 -46.09 22.21
C ARG A 423 2.01 -46.28 21.28
N LYS A 424 2.14 -47.44 20.63
CA LYS A 424 3.20 -47.68 19.64
C LYS A 424 3.00 -46.86 18.37
N GLU A 425 1.76 -46.71 17.92
CA GLU A 425 1.43 -45.89 16.73
C GLU A 425 1.57 -44.38 16.99
N PHE A 426 1.26 -43.90 18.19
CA PHE A 426 1.32 -42.49 18.57
C PHE A 426 2.74 -42.01 18.96
N SER A 427 3.74 -42.18 18.10
CA SER A 427 5.04 -41.52 18.31
C SER A 427 4.99 -40.06 17.85
N ARG A 428 5.16 -39.11 18.78
CA ARG A 428 5.13 -37.65 18.54
C ARG A 428 6.24 -37.15 17.59
N ARG A 429 7.20 -37.99 17.19
CA ARG A 429 8.17 -37.67 16.14
C ARG A 429 7.78 -38.45 14.88
N ARG A 430 7.31 -37.74 13.86
CA ARG A 430 7.17 -38.28 12.50
C ARG A 430 8.55 -38.80 12.08
N ARG A 431 8.73 -40.11 12.02
CA ARG A 431 9.97 -40.68 11.50
C ARG A 431 9.98 -40.47 9.98
N PHE A 432 11.12 -40.03 9.48
CA PHE A 432 11.45 -40.08 8.06
C PHE A 432 11.40 -41.55 7.64
N ASN A 433 10.68 -41.86 6.56
CA ASN A 433 10.56 -43.20 6.02
C ASN A 433 11.57 -43.29 4.87
N GLU A 434 12.73 -43.92 5.08
CA GLU A 434 13.83 -43.97 4.11
C GLU A 434 13.43 -44.66 2.80
N ASP A 435 12.45 -45.56 2.85
CA ASP A 435 12.02 -46.36 1.70
C ASP A 435 11.00 -45.66 0.79
N GLN A 436 10.54 -44.44 1.12
CA GLN A 436 9.65 -43.71 0.22
C GLN A 436 10.45 -42.91 -0.83
N PRO A 437 10.14 -43.06 -2.13
CA PRO A 437 10.81 -42.27 -3.16
C PRO A 437 10.57 -40.78 -2.91
N VAL A 438 11.64 -40.00 -2.91
CA VAL A 438 11.59 -38.56 -2.66
C VAL A 438 10.94 -37.88 -3.87
N THR A 439 9.64 -37.64 -3.80
CA THR A 439 8.85 -36.97 -4.86
C THR A 439 8.77 -35.45 -4.69
N TYR A 440 9.51 -34.88 -3.74
CA TYR A 440 9.38 -33.47 -3.38
C TYR A 440 10.71 -32.85 -2.90
N ILE A 441 10.93 -31.61 -3.29
CA ILE A 441 12.14 -30.83 -2.97
C ILE A 441 12.01 -30.11 -1.61
N ASN A 442 10.79 -29.72 -1.23
CA ASN A 442 10.50 -29.09 0.05
C ASN A 442 9.10 -29.50 0.56
N GLU A 443 8.83 -29.25 1.85
CA GLU A 443 7.58 -29.65 2.51
C GLU A 443 6.34 -29.03 1.85
N ARG A 444 6.48 -27.83 1.29
CA ARG A 444 5.40 -27.14 0.58
C ARG A 444 5.05 -27.85 -0.73
N ASN A 445 6.06 -28.33 -1.47
CA ASN A 445 5.90 -29.16 -2.66
C ASN A 445 5.33 -30.53 -2.32
N ARG A 446 5.69 -31.13 -1.17
CA ARG A 446 5.06 -32.39 -0.74
C ARG A 446 3.55 -32.25 -0.57
N ILE A 447 3.13 -31.20 0.15
CA ILE A 447 1.71 -30.92 0.40
C ILE A 447 0.99 -30.59 -0.91
N PHE A 448 1.64 -29.85 -1.81
CA PHE A 448 1.10 -29.53 -3.13
C PHE A 448 0.94 -30.78 -3.99
N ASN A 449 1.96 -31.64 -4.09
CA ASN A 449 1.91 -32.91 -4.82
C ASN A 449 0.83 -33.84 -4.26
N LYS A 450 0.71 -33.93 -2.93
CA LYS A 450 -0.37 -34.70 -2.27
C LYS A 450 -1.76 -34.15 -2.58
N LYS A 451 -1.89 -32.82 -2.74
CA LYS A 451 -3.16 -32.20 -3.18
C LYS A 451 -3.43 -32.51 -4.64
N LEU A 452 -2.43 -32.42 -5.51
CA LEU A 452 -2.58 -32.78 -6.92
C LEU A 452 -2.97 -34.23 -7.10
N GLU A 453 -2.32 -35.15 -6.40
CA GLU A 453 -2.65 -36.58 -6.43
C GLU A 453 -4.09 -36.82 -5.94
N ARG A 454 -4.53 -36.14 -4.88
CA ARG A 454 -5.89 -36.27 -4.37
C ARG A 454 -6.96 -35.73 -5.32
N PHE A 455 -6.68 -34.66 -6.07
CA PHE A 455 -7.66 -34.01 -6.94
C PHE A 455 -7.62 -34.49 -8.38
N PHE A 456 -6.44 -34.85 -8.87
CA PHE A 456 -6.17 -35.16 -10.28
C PHE A 456 -5.64 -36.57 -10.48
N GLY A 457 -5.37 -37.35 -9.43
CA GLY A 457 -4.86 -38.72 -9.54
C GLY A 457 -5.80 -39.63 -10.30
N ASP A 458 -7.10 -39.57 -9.97
CA ASP A 458 -8.13 -40.37 -10.66
C ASP A 458 -8.27 -39.96 -12.14
N TYR A 459 -8.28 -38.66 -12.42
CA TYR A 459 -8.34 -38.14 -13.79
C TYR A 459 -7.08 -38.47 -14.61
N ALA A 460 -5.90 -38.45 -13.98
CA ALA A 460 -4.64 -38.82 -14.63
C ALA A 460 -4.60 -40.32 -14.95
N ALA A 461 -5.15 -41.17 -14.08
CA ALA A 461 -5.30 -42.60 -14.33
C ALA A 461 -6.29 -42.87 -15.49
N ASP A 462 -7.42 -42.18 -15.51
CA ASP A 462 -8.40 -42.30 -16.60
C ASP A 462 -7.86 -41.80 -17.94
N ILE A 463 -7.15 -40.66 -17.96
CA ILE A 463 -6.50 -40.14 -19.17
C ILE A 463 -5.44 -41.13 -19.67
N LYS A 464 -4.62 -41.67 -18.77
CA LYS A 464 -3.62 -42.69 -19.12
C LYS A 464 -4.27 -43.95 -19.68
N ALA A 465 -5.34 -44.45 -19.04
CA ALA A 465 -6.07 -45.61 -19.52
C ALA A 465 -6.73 -45.37 -20.89
N ASN A 466 -7.25 -44.16 -21.15
CA ASN A 466 -7.81 -43.79 -22.44
C ASN A 466 -6.76 -43.66 -23.55
N LEU A 467 -5.57 -43.14 -23.21
CA LEU A 467 -4.42 -43.12 -24.13
C LEU A 467 -3.95 -44.54 -24.46
N GLU A 468 -3.82 -45.41 -23.47
CA GLU A 468 -3.39 -46.80 -23.64
C GLU A 468 -4.41 -47.64 -24.43
N ARG A 469 -5.70 -47.31 -24.32
CA ARG A 469 -6.78 -47.94 -25.10
C ARG A 469 -6.96 -47.36 -26.50
N GLY A 470 -6.24 -46.28 -26.85
CA GLY A 470 -6.32 -45.63 -28.16
C GLY A 470 -7.69 -44.99 -28.46
N THR A 471 -8.52 -44.74 -27.44
CA THR A 471 -9.87 -44.17 -27.57
C THR A 471 -9.90 -42.65 -27.38
N ALA A 472 -8.74 -42.00 -27.31
CA ALA A 472 -8.64 -40.56 -27.16
C ALA A 472 -8.92 -39.86 -28.51
N SER A 473 -10.15 -39.36 -28.67
CA SER A 473 -10.54 -38.38 -29.70
C SER A 473 -10.12 -36.97 -29.33
#